data_AF-A0A973X9Y2-F1
#
_entry.id   AF-A0A973X9Y2-F1
#
_cell.length_a   1.000
_cell.length_b   1.000
_cell.length_c   1.000
_cell.angle_alpha   90.00
_cell.angle_beta   90.00
_cell.angle_gamma   90.00
#
_symmetry.space_group_name_H-M   'P 1'
#
loop_
_entity.id
_entity.type
_entity.pdbx_description
1 polymer ?
#
loop_
_entity_poly.entity_id
_entity_poly.type
_entity_poly.pdbx_seq_one_letter_code
_entity_poly.pdbx_strand_id
1 'polypeptide(L)'
;MAYETQGFNLDNSGRRIVVDPVTRIEGHMRCEVNLDKNNVIRNAVSTGTMWRGLEVILRGRDPRDAWAFVERICGVCTGTHALTSVRAVEDALGIRIPKNAHLLREIFDKTLQVHDHVVHFYHLHALDWVDVVSALKADPKKTSELQQLVSPSHPLSSPGYFRDLQTRLKKFVESGQLGPFSNGYWGSKAYVLPAEANLMAVAHYLEALDLQKDWVKIHTIFGGKNPHPNWLVGGVPCAINMEGAGAVEAINMERPNLISSIIDRCIEF
;
A
#
# COMPACT_ATOMS: atom_id res chain seq x y z
N MET A 1 -13.07 -30.23 17.76
CA MET A 1 -14.42 -30.59 17.32
C MET A 1 -14.47 -30.33 15.83
N ALA A 2 -14.77 -31.35 15.04
CA ALA A 2 -14.90 -31.20 13.60
C ALA A 2 -16.35 -30.81 13.25
N TYR A 3 -16.53 -29.92 12.28
CA TYR A 3 -17.85 -29.53 11.79
C TYR A 3 -17.77 -29.03 10.34
N GLU A 4 -18.90 -29.03 9.65
CA GLU A 4 -19.00 -28.57 8.26
C GLU A 4 -19.66 -27.19 8.20
N THR A 5 -19.10 -26.27 7.39
CA THR A 5 -19.70 -24.98 7.07
C THR A 5 -19.23 -24.51 5.70
N GLN A 6 -20.13 -23.95 4.89
CA GLN A 6 -19.79 -23.38 3.57
C GLN A 6 -19.08 -24.37 2.62
N GLY A 7 -19.29 -25.67 2.79
CA GLY A 7 -18.59 -26.72 2.03
C GLY A 7 -17.18 -27.06 2.52
N PHE A 8 -16.75 -26.51 3.67
CA PHE A 8 -15.49 -26.84 4.32
C PHE A 8 -15.71 -27.75 5.54
N ASN A 9 -14.97 -28.86 5.58
CA ASN A 9 -14.86 -29.72 6.76
C ASN A 9 -13.76 -29.19 7.66
N LEU A 10 -14.13 -28.37 8.64
CA LEU A 10 -13.19 -27.80 9.59
C LEU A 10 -12.83 -28.84 10.64
N ASP A 11 -11.53 -29.11 10.78
CA ASP A 11 -11.00 -30.05 11.77
C ASP A 11 -9.80 -29.43 12.50
N ASN A 12 -9.94 -29.26 13.81
CA ASN A 12 -8.91 -28.71 14.68
C ASN A 12 -8.02 -29.79 15.35
N SER A 13 -8.09 -31.03 14.89
CA SER A 13 -7.15 -32.10 15.24
C SER A 13 -5.77 -31.88 14.57
N GLY A 14 -4.86 -32.87 14.67
CA GLY A 14 -3.56 -32.81 13.96
C GLY A 14 -2.56 -31.81 14.57
N ARG A 15 -1.59 -31.38 13.74
CA ARG A 15 -0.49 -30.51 14.18
C ARG A 15 -0.92 -29.05 14.13
N ARG A 16 -0.85 -28.35 15.26
CA ARG A 16 -1.11 -26.91 15.36
C ARG A 16 0.15 -26.12 14.98
N ILE A 17 -0.02 -25.11 14.13
CA ILE A 17 1.01 -24.13 13.75
C ILE A 17 0.48 -22.73 14.08
N VAL A 18 1.38 -21.88 14.56
CA VAL A 18 1.07 -20.51 14.96
C VAL A 18 2.00 -19.56 14.21
N VAL A 19 1.43 -18.53 13.61
CA VAL A 19 2.15 -17.39 13.02
C VAL A 19 1.73 -16.13 13.79
N ASP A 20 2.60 -15.73 14.72
CA ASP A 20 2.41 -14.58 15.59
C ASP A 20 3.79 -13.98 15.93
N PRO A 21 4.17 -12.84 15.36
CA PRO A 21 3.32 -11.95 14.56
C PRO A 21 3.12 -12.42 13.11
N VAL A 22 1.97 -12.09 12.51
CA VAL A 22 1.86 -11.96 11.04
C VAL A 22 2.53 -10.64 10.64
N THR A 23 3.59 -10.70 9.85
CA THR A 23 4.36 -9.53 9.40
C THR A 23 3.95 -9.08 7.99
N ARG A 24 4.46 -7.92 7.54
CA ARG A 24 4.10 -7.29 6.25
C ARG A 24 2.59 -7.03 6.07
N ILE A 25 1.92 -6.73 7.18
CA ILE A 25 0.54 -6.23 7.23
C ILE A 25 0.51 -4.92 8.04
N GLU A 26 -0.60 -4.21 7.97
CA GLU A 26 -0.90 -3.16 8.94
C GLU A 26 -1.47 -3.79 10.23
N GLY A 27 -1.09 -3.23 11.38
CA GLY A 27 -1.65 -3.60 12.67
C GLY A 27 -1.12 -4.92 13.25
N HIS A 28 -1.99 -5.61 13.99
CA HIS A 28 -1.64 -6.79 14.78
C HIS A 28 -2.58 -7.95 14.47
N MET A 29 -2.01 -9.03 13.96
CA MET A 29 -2.73 -10.26 13.67
C MET A 29 -1.95 -11.48 14.13
N ARG A 30 -2.71 -12.45 14.65
CA ARG A 30 -2.28 -13.81 14.92
C ARG A 30 -3.06 -14.75 14.01
N CYS A 31 -2.36 -15.65 13.34
CA CYS A 31 -2.96 -16.71 12.54
C CYS A 31 -2.57 -18.07 13.11
N GLU A 32 -3.55 -18.95 13.26
CA GLU A 32 -3.30 -20.33 13.68
C GLU A 32 -3.94 -21.31 12.71
N VAL A 33 -3.25 -22.41 12.44
CA VAL A 33 -3.77 -23.46 11.57
C VAL A 33 -3.55 -24.84 12.17
N ASN A 34 -4.41 -25.78 11.77
CA ASN A 34 -4.21 -27.20 12.01
C ASN A 34 -3.88 -27.90 10.69
N LEU A 35 -2.81 -28.68 10.70
CA LEU A 35 -2.37 -29.47 9.57
C LEU A 35 -2.75 -30.94 9.76
N ASP A 36 -3.24 -31.57 8.69
CA ASP A 36 -3.35 -33.02 8.63
C ASP A 36 -1.97 -33.69 8.45
N LYS A 37 -1.96 -35.03 8.41
CA LYS A 37 -0.74 -35.83 8.22
C LYS A 37 0.01 -35.57 6.91
N ASN A 38 -0.62 -34.92 5.93
CA ASN A 38 -0.06 -34.57 4.63
C ASN A 38 0.34 -33.08 4.56
N ASN A 39 0.40 -32.38 5.70
CA ASN A 39 0.67 -30.94 5.80
C ASN A 39 -0.37 -30.04 5.11
N VAL A 40 -1.61 -30.50 4.93
CA VAL A 40 -2.68 -29.64 4.40
C VAL A 40 -3.45 -28.99 5.54
N ILE A 41 -3.73 -27.68 5.40
CA ILE A 41 -4.53 -26.93 6.36
C ILE A 41 -5.97 -27.46 6.38
N ARG A 42 -6.46 -27.81 7.57
CA ARG A 42 -7.84 -28.29 7.82
C ARG A 42 -8.66 -27.39 8.72
N ASN A 43 -8.01 -26.49 9.41
CA ASN A 43 -8.64 -25.44 10.20
C ASN A 43 -7.73 -24.21 10.19
N ALA A 44 -8.33 -23.02 10.19
CA ALA A 44 -7.64 -21.75 10.25
C ALA A 44 -8.39 -20.81 11.21
N VAL A 45 -7.64 -20.09 12.03
CA VAL A 45 -8.16 -19.14 13.02
C VAL A 45 -7.49 -17.79 12.78
N SER A 46 -8.31 -16.79 12.44
CA SER A 46 -7.90 -15.40 12.28
C SER A 46 -8.20 -14.63 13.55
N THR A 47 -7.18 -14.04 14.18
CA THR A 47 -7.32 -13.25 15.41
C THR A 47 -6.73 -11.87 15.23
N GLY A 48 -7.56 -10.83 15.27
CA GLY A 48 -7.11 -9.45 15.43
C GLY A 48 -6.65 -9.22 16.87
N THR A 49 -5.37 -8.86 17.06
CA THR A 49 -4.74 -8.78 18.39
C THR A 49 -4.60 -7.34 18.89
N MET A 50 -5.44 -6.43 18.40
CA MET A 50 -5.46 -5.02 18.83
C MET A 50 -6.88 -4.43 18.85
N TRP A 51 -7.10 -3.44 19.72
CA TRP A 51 -8.30 -2.62 19.76
C TRP A 51 -8.01 -1.23 20.33
N ARG A 52 -8.67 -0.19 19.80
CA ARG A 52 -8.52 1.21 20.27
C ARG A 52 -9.84 1.90 20.64
N GLY A 53 -10.98 1.35 20.23
CA GLY A 53 -12.30 1.85 20.66
C GLY A 53 -12.72 3.21 20.08
N LEU A 54 -12.39 3.53 18.83
CA LEU A 54 -12.74 4.82 18.21
C LEU A 54 -14.26 5.10 18.21
N GLU A 55 -15.10 4.07 18.05
CA GLU A 55 -16.56 4.20 18.13
C GLU A 55 -17.05 4.70 19.50
N VAL A 56 -16.38 4.27 20.58
CA VAL A 56 -16.66 4.74 21.94
C VAL A 56 -16.15 6.17 22.11
N ILE A 57 -14.94 6.45 21.62
CA ILE A 57 -14.30 7.76 21.70
C ILE A 57 -15.10 8.85 20.98
N LEU A 58 -15.80 8.51 19.89
CA LEU A 58 -16.61 9.46 19.11
C LEU A 58 -17.89 9.90 19.81
N ARG A 59 -18.38 9.18 20.81
CA ARG A 59 -19.64 9.53 21.49
C ARG A 59 -19.53 10.92 22.13
N GLY A 60 -20.51 11.77 21.86
CA GLY A 60 -20.58 13.13 22.40
C GLY A 60 -19.67 14.15 21.72
N ARG A 61 -18.94 13.77 20.66
CA ARG A 61 -18.16 14.71 19.85
C ARG A 61 -19.05 15.44 18.84
N ASP A 62 -18.61 16.62 18.43
CA ASP A 62 -19.25 17.34 17.33
C ASP A 62 -19.11 16.52 16.02
N PRO A 63 -20.20 16.29 15.27
CA PRO A 63 -20.13 15.57 14.00
C PRO A 63 -19.14 16.17 12.99
N ARG A 64 -18.88 17.49 13.05
CA ARG A 64 -17.91 18.17 12.19
C ARG A 64 -16.46 17.76 12.45
N ASP A 65 -16.16 17.28 13.64
CA ASP A 65 -14.82 16.85 14.05
C ASP A 65 -14.57 15.35 13.79
N ALA A 66 -15.64 14.56 13.59
CA ALA A 66 -15.58 13.11 13.55
C ALA A 66 -14.56 12.57 12.53
N TRP A 67 -14.45 13.20 11.35
CA TRP A 67 -13.54 12.79 10.29
C TRP A 67 -12.09 12.76 10.77
N ALA A 68 -11.67 13.74 11.59
CA ALA A 68 -10.31 13.84 12.07
C ALA A 68 -9.98 12.74 13.06
N PHE A 69 -10.95 12.28 13.85
CA PHE A 69 -10.78 11.15 14.76
C PHE A 69 -10.71 9.83 14.00
N VAL A 70 -11.66 9.57 13.11
CA VAL A 70 -11.72 8.27 12.41
C VAL A 70 -10.66 8.13 11.33
N GLU A 71 -10.10 9.22 10.80
CA GLU A 71 -8.94 9.12 9.90
C GLU A 71 -7.75 8.42 10.58
N ARG A 72 -7.63 8.54 11.91
CA ARG A 72 -6.58 7.87 12.69
C ARG A 72 -6.91 6.40 12.96
N ILE A 73 -8.00 5.86 12.42
CA ILE A 73 -8.20 4.42 12.39
C ILE A 73 -7.08 3.76 11.59
N CYS A 74 -6.60 4.33 10.48
CA CYS A 74 -5.52 3.73 9.73
C CYS A 74 -4.66 4.78 8.99
N GLY A 75 -3.34 4.64 9.10
CA GLY A 75 -2.36 5.46 8.38
C GLY A 75 -1.98 4.92 6.99
N VAL A 76 -2.30 3.65 6.69
CA VAL A 76 -2.06 3.02 5.37
C VAL A 76 -3.17 3.44 4.41
N CYS A 77 -4.42 3.05 4.67
CA CYS A 77 -5.58 3.51 3.90
C CYS A 77 -6.01 4.95 4.30
N THR A 78 -5.02 5.82 4.51
CA THR A 78 -5.19 7.17 5.06
C THR A 78 -6.15 8.02 4.23
N GLY A 79 -7.13 8.63 4.90
CA GLY A 79 -8.13 9.50 4.28
C GLY A 79 -9.45 8.80 3.95
N THR A 80 -9.47 7.49 3.73
CA THR A 80 -10.72 6.78 3.38
C THR A 80 -11.76 6.88 4.50
N HIS A 81 -11.35 6.70 5.76
CA HIS A 81 -12.24 6.85 6.91
C HIS A 81 -12.74 8.30 7.08
N ALA A 82 -11.90 9.29 6.77
CA ALA A 82 -12.32 10.69 6.79
C ALA A 82 -13.36 10.98 5.70
N LEU A 83 -13.14 10.49 4.48
CA LEU A 83 -14.09 10.57 3.37
C LEU A 83 -15.44 9.94 3.73
N THR A 84 -15.42 8.72 4.29
CA THR A 84 -16.64 8.05 4.77
C THR A 84 -17.33 8.86 5.87
N SER A 85 -16.56 9.44 6.81
CA SER A 85 -17.12 10.25 7.90
C SER A 85 -17.81 11.50 7.39
N VAL A 86 -17.18 12.28 6.50
CA VAL A 86 -17.80 13.51 5.98
C VAL A 86 -19.05 13.17 5.16
N ARG A 87 -19.02 12.08 4.37
CA ARG A 87 -20.20 11.59 3.63
C ARG A 87 -21.35 11.19 4.58
N ALA A 88 -21.04 10.47 5.66
CA ALA A 88 -22.04 10.03 6.63
C ALA A 88 -22.70 11.22 7.36
N VAL A 89 -21.91 12.22 7.75
CA VAL A 89 -22.44 13.43 8.41
C VAL A 89 -23.24 14.28 7.42
N GLU A 90 -22.78 14.40 6.18
CA GLU A 90 -23.50 15.12 5.12
C GLU A 90 -24.84 14.46 4.79
N ASP A 91 -24.89 13.14 4.71
CA ASP A 91 -26.12 12.37 4.53
C ASP A 91 -27.10 12.62 5.68
N ALA A 92 -26.63 12.49 6.93
CA ALA A 92 -27.45 12.72 8.12
C ALA A 92 -28.03 14.13 8.22
N LEU A 93 -27.34 15.14 7.69
CA LEU A 93 -27.76 16.54 7.71
C LEU A 93 -28.39 17.01 6.38
N GLY A 94 -28.52 16.15 5.38
CA GLY A 94 -29.07 16.51 4.06
C GLY A 94 -28.19 17.50 3.26
N ILE A 95 -26.89 17.51 3.49
CA ILE A 95 -25.94 18.44 2.84
C ILE A 95 -25.54 17.91 1.46
N ARG A 96 -25.65 18.76 0.43
CA ARG A 96 -25.11 18.51 -0.91
C ARG A 96 -23.89 19.37 -1.14
N ILE A 97 -22.74 18.73 -1.36
CA ILE A 97 -21.47 19.43 -1.60
C ILE A 97 -21.39 19.98 -3.04
N PRO A 98 -20.61 21.06 -3.28
CA PRO A 98 -20.33 21.53 -4.64
C PRO A 98 -19.59 20.50 -5.50
N LYS A 99 -19.76 20.56 -6.83
CA LYS A 99 -19.11 19.65 -7.78
C LYS A 99 -17.59 19.59 -7.64
N ASN A 100 -16.94 20.74 -7.44
CA ASN A 100 -15.49 20.79 -7.27
C ASN A 100 -15.03 20.05 -6.01
N ALA A 101 -15.78 20.16 -4.90
CA ALA A 101 -15.47 19.41 -3.69
C ALA A 101 -15.63 17.90 -3.92
N HIS A 102 -16.67 17.47 -4.62
CA HIS A 102 -16.84 16.07 -5.01
C HIS A 102 -15.63 15.57 -5.83
N LEU A 103 -15.27 16.27 -6.90
CA LEU A 103 -14.15 15.88 -7.77
C LEU A 103 -12.81 15.81 -7.02
N LEU A 104 -12.54 16.77 -6.12
CA LEU A 104 -11.32 16.77 -5.31
C LEU A 104 -11.28 15.59 -4.33
N ARG A 105 -12.42 15.23 -3.71
CA ARG A 105 -12.53 14.03 -2.87
C ARG A 105 -12.31 12.73 -3.67
N GLU A 106 -12.78 12.67 -4.92
CA GLU A 106 -12.52 11.53 -5.81
C GLU A 106 -11.04 11.45 -6.21
N ILE A 107 -10.37 12.58 -6.44
CA ILE A 107 -8.93 12.62 -6.70
C ILE A 107 -8.16 12.13 -5.47
N PHE A 108 -8.58 12.49 -4.25
CA PHE A 108 -8.01 11.98 -3.00
C PHE A 108 -8.14 10.47 -2.91
N ASP A 109 -9.35 9.93 -3.06
CA ASP A 109 -9.56 8.50 -2.95
C ASP A 109 -8.76 7.71 -4.00
N LYS A 110 -8.69 8.19 -5.24
CA LYS A 110 -7.90 7.55 -6.31
C LYS A 110 -6.39 7.66 -6.08
N THR A 111 -5.92 8.78 -5.54
CA THR A 111 -4.51 8.93 -5.13
C THR A 111 -4.15 7.90 -4.08
N LEU A 112 -5.04 7.70 -3.09
CA LEU A 112 -4.87 6.67 -2.07
C LEU A 112 -4.83 5.28 -2.70
N GLN A 113 -5.78 4.94 -3.58
CA GLN A 113 -5.83 3.61 -4.19
C GLN A 113 -4.54 3.26 -4.94
N VAL A 114 -4.01 4.18 -5.75
CA VAL A 114 -2.74 3.96 -6.47
C VAL A 114 -1.59 3.77 -5.48
N HIS A 115 -1.46 4.66 -4.49
CA HIS A 115 -0.38 4.58 -3.50
C HIS A 115 -0.44 3.28 -2.68
N ASP A 116 -1.60 2.98 -2.11
CA ASP A 116 -1.83 1.83 -1.23
C ASP A 116 -1.61 0.52 -1.99
N HIS A 117 -2.19 0.38 -3.20
CA HIS A 117 -2.06 -0.86 -3.98
C HIS A 117 -0.64 -1.14 -4.44
N VAL A 118 0.09 -0.11 -4.89
CA VAL A 118 1.48 -0.31 -5.32
C VAL A 118 2.39 -0.62 -4.14
N VAL A 119 2.25 0.10 -3.03
CA VAL A 119 3.02 -0.17 -1.80
C VAL A 119 2.70 -1.57 -1.27
N HIS A 120 1.43 -1.96 -1.27
CA HIS A 120 1.02 -3.31 -0.90
C HIS A 120 1.68 -4.35 -1.82
N PHE A 121 1.58 -4.19 -3.13
CA PHE A 121 2.13 -5.15 -4.09
C PHE A 121 3.63 -5.36 -3.89
N TYR A 122 4.43 -4.28 -3.86
CA TYR A 122 5.88 -4.41 -3.78
C TYR A 122 6.36 -4.63 -2.34
N HIS A 123 5.96 -3.79 -1.40
CA HIS A 123 6.60 -3.72 -0.08
C HIS A 123 5.97 -4.65 0.95
N LEU A 124 4.73 -5.08 0.75
CA LEU A 124 4.05 -6.03 1.64
C LEU A 124 3.96 -7.43 1.01
N HIS A 125 3.62 -7.55 -0.27
CA HIS A 125 3.23 -8.84 -0.86
C HIS A 125 4.32 -9.50 -1.71
N ALA A 126 5.13 -8.75 -2.46
CA ALA A 126 6.06 -9.31 -3.45
C ALA A 126 7.04 -10.34 -2.86
N LEU A 127 7.45 -10.18 -1.60
CA LEU A 127 8.39 -11.10 -0.95
C LEU A 127 7.80 -12.49 -0.67
N ASP A 128 6.51 -12.71 -0.87
CA ASP A 128 5.91 -14.07 -0.90
C ASP A 128 6.11 -14.77 -2.25
N TRP A 129 6.42 -14.01 -3.31
CA TRP A 129 6.56 -14.48 -4.69
C TRP A 129 8.00 -14.41 -5.19
N VAL A 130 8.78 -13.46 -4.66
CA VAL A 130 10.11 -13.09 -5.10
C VAL A 130 11.15 -13.56 -4.09
N ASP A 131 12.09 -14.39 -4.55
CA ASP A 131 13.26 -14.79 -3.79
C ASP A 131 14.42 -13.81 -4.03
N VAL A 132 14.60 -12.88 -3.08
CA VAL A 132 15.65 -11.85 -3.14
C VAL A 132 17.07 -12.42 -3.14
N VAL A 133 17.29 -13.61 -2.56
CA VAL A 133 18.60 -14.26 -2.58
C VAL A 133 18.85 -14.89 -3.94
N SER A 134 17.81 -15.44 -4.58
CA SER A 134 17.92 -15.96 -5.94
C SER A 134 18.26 -14.89 -6.97
N ALA A 135 17.90 -13.62 -6.74
CA ALA A 135 18.27 -12.50 -7.62
C ALA A 135 19.80 -12.32 -7.77
N LEU A 136 20.59 -12.75 -6.78
CA LEU A 136 22.05 -12.72 -6.85
C LEU A 136 22.65 -13.67 -7.91
N LYS A 137 21.85 -14.62 -8.40
CA LYS A 137 22.26 -15.62 -9.41
C LYS A 137 21.84 -15.23 -10.83
N ALA A 138 21.10 -14.14 -10.99
CA ALA A 138 20.55 -13.73 -12.28
C ALA A 138 21.64 -13.27 -13.25
N ASP A 139 21.45 -13.51 -14.54
CA ASP A 139 22.21 -12.85 -15.60
C ASP A 139 21.59 -11.47 -15.89
N PRO A 140 22.30 -10.34 -15.68
CA PRO A 140 21.75 -9.01 -15.92
C PRO A 140 21.32 -8.76 -17.37
N LYS A 141 21.97 -9.41 -18.35
CA LYS A 141 21.57 -9.28 -19.76
C LYS A 141 20.25 -9.98 -20.02
N LYS A 142 20.07 -11.20 -19.50
CA LYS A 142 18.79 -11.91 -19.62
C LYS A 142 17.67 -11.23 -18.82
N THR A 143 18.00 -10.60 -17.70
CA THR A 143 17.06 -9.78 -16.94
C THR A 143 16.60 -8.57 -17.76
N SER A 144 17.53 -7.91 -18.46
CA SER A 144 17.22 -6.83 -19.41
C SER A 144 16.33 -7.30 -20.57
N GLU A 145 16.65 -8.43 -21.18
CA GLU A 145 15.83 -9.04 -22.25
C GLU A 145 14.42 -9.37 -21.74
N LEU A 146 14.31 -9.94 -20.52
CA LEU A 146 13.02 -10.22 -19.87
C LEU A 146 12.22 -8.95 -19.61
N GLN A 147 12.85 -7.90 -19.07
CA GLN A 147 12.21 -6.61 -18.83
C GLN A 147 11.63 -6.03 -20.12
N GLN A 148 12.40 -6.03 -21.20
CA GLN A 148 11.97 -5.51 -22.50
C GLN A 148 10.85 -6.35 -23.13
N LEU A 149 10.78 -7.65 -22.83
CA LEU A 149 9.69 -8.52 -23.25
C LEU A 149 8.41 -8.28 -22.43
N VAL A 150 8.53 -8.08 -21.12
CA VAL A 150 7.39 -7.87 -20.21
C VAL A 150 6.82 -6.46 -20.34
N SER A 151 7.68 -5.45 -20.39
CA SER A 151 7.30 -4.03 -20.49
C SER A 151 8.29 -3.27 -21.39
N PRO A 152 8.06 -3.25 -22.72
CA PRO A 152 8.96 -2.60 -23.67
C PRO A 152 8.99 -1.08 -23.53
N SER A 153 7.96 -0.46 -22.95
CA SER A 153 7.90 0.98 -22.72
C SER A 153 8.64 1.41 -21.44
N HIS A 154 8.90 0.49 -20.51
CA HIS A 154 9.58 0.83 -19.26
C HIS A 154 11.08 1.12 -19.50
N PRO A 155 11.56 2.35 -19.23
CA PRO A 155 12.86 2.80 -19.71
C PRO A 155 14.05 2.23 -18.91
N LEU A 156 13.87 1.86 -17.65
CA LEU A 156 14.95 1.35 -16.78
C LEU A 156 15.17 -0.15 -17.02
N SER A 157 15.56 -0.50 -18.25
CA SER A 157 15.65 -1.89 -18.69
C SER A 157 17.03 -2.33 -19.15
N SER A 158 18.08 -1.50 -18.99
CA SER A 158 19.41 -1.81 -19.51
C SER A 158 20.12 -2.94 -18.72
N PRO A 159 21.01 -3.74 -19.36
CA PRO A 159 21.80 -4.72 -18.63
C PRO A 159 22.69 -4.10 -17.55
N GLY A 160 23.17 -2.88 -17.78
CA GLY A 160 23.98 -2.12 -16.83
C GLY A 160 23.20 -1.78 -15.56
N TYR A 161 21.95 -1.34 -15.71
CA TYR A 161 21.05 -1.03 -14.59
C TYR A 161 20.87 -2.25 -13.67
N PHE A 162 20.50 -3.41 -14.23
CA PHE A 162 20.31 -4.63 -13.46
C PHE A 162 21.61 -5.13 -12.82
N ARG A 163 22.75 -4.99 -13.50
CA ARG A 163 24.07 -5.36 -12.93
C ARG A 163 24.43 -4.49 -11.74
N ASP A 164 24.22 -3.18 -11.84
CA ASP A 164 24.56 -2.23 -10.77
C ASP A 164 23.66 -2.48 -9.55
N LEU A 165 22.38 -2.76 -9.78
CA LEU A 165 21.43 -3.15 -8.74
C LEU A 165 21.81 -4.48 -8.08
N GLN A 166 22.13 -5.51 -8.87
CA GLN A 166 22.60 -6.79 -8.34
C GLN A 166 23.87 -6.62 -7.51
N THR A 167 24.79 -5.73 -7.95
CA THR A 167 26.00 -5.41 -7.19
C THR A 167 25.68 -4.75 -5.85
N ARG A 168 24.71 -3.82 -5.82
CA ARG A 168 24.22 -3.22 -4.57
C ARG A 168 23.61 -4.26 -3.64
N LEU A 169 22.78 -5.16 -4.16
CA LEU A 169 22.18 -6.26 -3.40
C LEU A 169 23.25 -7.21 -2.84
N LYS A 170 24.25 -7.56 -3.67
CA LYS A 170 25.38 -8.41 -3.26
C LYS A 170 26.15 -7.78 -2.09
N LYS A 171 26.51 -6.51 -2.18
CA LYS A 171 27.18 -5.78 -1.08
C LYS A 171 26.33 -5.76 0.19
N PHE A 172 25.02 -5.56 0.05
CA PHE A 172 24.09 -5.60 1.19
C PHE A 172 24.08 -6.98 1.86
N VAL A 173 24.03 -8.06 1.08
CA VAL A 173 24.07 -9.43 1.61
C VAL A 173 25.43 -9.77 2.23
N GLU A 174 26.54 -9.40 1.59
CA GLU A 174 27.91 -9.61 2.07
C GLU A 174 28.22 -8.85 3.36
N SER A 175 27.48 -7.79 3.67
CA SER A 175 27.61 -7.09 4.95
C SER A 175 27.21 -7.94 6.16
N GLY A 176 26.47 -9.04 5.96
CA GLY A 176 25.87 -9.85 7.02
C GLY A 176 24.68 -9.18 7.71
N GLN A 177 24.39 -7.91 7.43
CA GLN A 177 23.29 -7.14 8.00
C GLN A 177 22.09 -7.15 7.05
N LEU A 178 21.42 -8.30 6.94
CA LEU A 178 20.32 -8.53 5.98
C LEU A 178 19.05 -7.72 6.25
N GLY A 179 18.95 -7.04 7.39
CA GLY A 179 17.85 -6.14 7.72
C GLY A 179 16.47 -6.80 7.51
N PRO A 180 15.57 -6.20 6.70
CA PRO A 180 14.25 -6.77 6.40
C PRO A 180 14.28 -8.15 5.72
N PHE A 181 15.42 -8.56 5.14
CA PHE A 181 15.59 -9.85 4.48
C PHE A 181 16.21 -10.92 5.39
N SER A 182 16.53 -10.60 6.64
CA SER A 182 17.04 -11.58 7.61
C SER A 182 16.00 -12.65 7.94
N ASN A 183 16.44 -13.90 8.08
CA ASN A 183 15.60 -15.06 8.43
C ASN A 183 14.33 -15.23 7.57
N GLY A 184 14.38 -14.77 6.30
CA GLY A 184 13.32 -15.02 5.33
C GLY A 184 13.30 -16.48 4.83
N TYR A 185 12.25 -16.83 4.09
CA TYR A 185 12.02 -18.21 3.61
C TYR A 185 12.76 -18.54 2.30
N TRP A 186 13.86 -17.84 2.02
CA TRP A 186 14.61 -17.89 0.78
C TRP A 186 15.06 -19.32 0.44
N GLY A 187 14.97 -19.71 -0.84
CA GLY A 187 15.25 -21.06 -1.32
C GLY A 187 14.14 -22.08 -1.06
N SER A 188 13.01 -21.68 -0.47
CA SER A 188 11.82 -22.54 -0.38
C SER A 188 11.35 -22.98 -1.76
N LYS A 189 10.89 -24.24 -1.86
CA LYS A 189 10.28 -24.79 -3.09
C LYS A 189 8.99 -24.08 -3.51
N ALA A 190 8.41 -23.26 -2.63
CA ALA A 190 7.25 -22.44 -2.94
C ALA A 190 7.59 -21.29 -3.90
N TYR A 191 8.84 -20.81 -3.92
CA TYR A 191 9.30 -19.84 -4.91
C TYR A 191 9.58 -20.55 -6.24
N VAL A 192 8.98 -20.05 -7.32
CA VAL A 192 9.05 -20.66 -8.66
C VAL A 192 9.63 -19.73 -9.72
N LEU A 193 9.86 -18.46 -9.39
CA LEU A 193 10.42 -17.50 -10.33
C LEU A 193 11.87 -17.81 -10.65
N PRO A 194 12.30 -17.68 -11.93
CA PRO A 194 13.71 -17.74 -12.28
C PRO A 194 14.48 -16.56 -11.68
N ALA A 195 15.80 -16.68 -11.59
CA ALA A 195 16.66 -15.66 -10.99
C ALA A 195 16.49 -14.28 -11.66
N GLU A 196 16.34 -14.25 -12.98
CA GLU A 196 16.12 -13.04 -13.77
C GLU A 196 14.82 -12.32 -13.37
N ALA A 197 13.72 -13.05 -13.20
CA ALA A 197 12.44 -12.48 -12.76
C ALA A 197 12.54 -11.95 -11.32
N ASN A 198 13.28 -12.64 -10.45
CA ASN A 198 13.53 -12.15 -9.10
C ASN A 198 14.33 -10.84 -9.11
N LEU A 199 15.39 -10.73 -9.91
CA LEU A 199 16.19 -9.50 -10.01
C LEU A 199 15.37 -8.33 -10.58
N MET A 200 14.55 -8.60 -11.60
CA MET A 200 13.62 -7.62 -12.16
C MET A 200 12.63 -7.12 -11.10
N ALA A 201 12.02 -8.02 -10.33
CA ALA A 201 11.07 -7.62 -9.28
C ALA A 201 11.74 -6.89 -8.11
N VAL A 202 12.98 -7.23 -7.75
CA VAL A 202 13.76 -6.45 -6.75
C VAL A 202 14.07 -5.05 -7.27
N ALA A 203 14.30 -4.88 -8.58
CA ALA A 203 14.44 -3.56 -9.18
C ALA A 203 13.18 -2.72 -8.98
N HIS A 204 12.03 -3.26 -9.39
CA HIS A 204 10.75 -2.56 -9.26
C HIS A 204 10.35 -2.33 -7.79
N TYR A 205 10.73 -3.22 -6.87
CA TYR A 205 10.56 -3.01 -5.43
C TYR A 205 11.24 -1.71 -4.97
N LEU A 206 12.48 -1.47 -5.42
CA LEU A 206 13.24 -0.27 -5.06
C LEU A 206 12.71 0.97 -5.77
N GLU A 207 12.35 0.86 -7.05
CA GLU A 207 11.74 1.96 -7.81
C GLU A 207 10.41 2.39 -7.19
N ALA A 208 9.53 1.44 -6.85
CA ALA A 208 8.27 1.71 -6.18
C ALA A 208 8.48 2.39 -4.82
N LEU A 209 9.51 2.00 -4.07
CA LEU A 209 9.83 2.60 -2.76
C LEU A 209 10.19 4.09 -2.91
N ASP A 210 10.89 4.42 -3.98
CA ASP A 210 11.26 5.80 -4.28
C ASP A 210 10.08 6.59 -4.86
N LEU A 211 9.27 6.02 -5.74
CA LEU A 211 8.22 6.78 -6.43
C LEU A 211 6.99 7.06 -5.57
N GLN A 212 6.64 6.16 -4.65
CA GLN A 212 5.40 6.28 -3.85
C GLN A 212 5.31 7.60 -3.06
N LYS A 213 6.45 8.19 -2.64
CA LYS A 213 6.49 9.47 -1.90
C LYS A 213 6.05 10.67 -2.75
N ASP A 214 6.15 10.55 -4.07
CA ASP A 214 5.77 11.63 -4.99
C ASP A 214 4.27 11.64 -5.26
N TRP A 215 3.62 10.49 -5.27
CA TRP A 215 2.19 10.36 -5.56
C TRP A 215 1.33 11.03 -4.49
N VAL A 216 1.73 10.85 -3.22
CA VAL A 216 1.03 11.45 -2.08
C VAL A 216 1.14 12.98 -2.01
N LYS A 217 1.96 13.62 -2.85
CA LYS A 217 1.99 15.09 -2.95
C LYS A 217 0.64 15.67 -3.39
N ILE A 218 -0.20 14.89 -4.10
CA ILE A 218 -1.58 15.29 -4.43
C ILE A 218 -2.39 15.52 -3.13
N HIS A 219 -2.29 14.61 -2.16
CA HIS A 219 -2.89 14.80 -0.83
C HIS A 219 -2.31 16.03 -0.11
N THR A 220 -1.00 16.25 -0.19
CA THR A 220 -0.36 17.42 0.43
C THR A 220 -0.87 18.73 -0.15
N ILE A 221 -1.11 18.82 -1.46
CA ILE A 221 -1.56 20.05 -2.14
C ILE A 221 -2.97 20.45 -1.69
N PHE A 222 -3.92 19.52 -1.64
CA PHE A 222 -5.32 19.85 -1.35
C PHE A 222 -5.71 19.64 0.13
N GLY A 223 -4.94 18.84 0.87
CA GLY A 223 -5.25 18.40 2.23
C GLY A 223 -4.18 18.80 3.23
N GLY A 224 -3.10 19.45 2.78
CA GLY A 224 -2.03 20.01 3.60
C GLY A 224 -0.94 19.01 3.99
N LYS A 225 -1.22 17.69 4.02
CA LYS A 225 -0.23 16.66 4.37
C LYS A 225 -0.64 15.25 3.93
N ASN A 226 0.33 14.34 3.95
CA ASN A 226 0.12 12.90 3.95
C ASN A 226 1.22 12.24 4.81
N PRO A 227 0.89 11.26 5.67
CA PRO A 227 -0.44 10.73 5.98
C PRO A 227 -1.38 11.72 6.69
N HIS A 228 -2.66 11.38 6.73
CA HIS A 228 -3.77 12.10 7.36
C HIS A 228 -4.06 13.52 6.80
N PRO A 229 -4.43 13.65 5.51
CA PRO A 229 -4.86 14.93 4.93
C PRO A 229 -6.09 15.51 5.64
N ASN A 230 -6.29 16.82 5.54
CA ASN A 230 -7.46 17.47 6.15
C ASN A 230 -8.71 17.39 5.25
N TRP A 231 -9.87 17.23 5.88
CA TRP A 231 -11.18 17.17 5.23
C TRP A 231 -12.16 18.17 5.88
N LEU A 232 -13.35 18.31 5.30
CA LEU A 232 -14.36 19.23 5.80
C LEU A 232 -15.77 18.72 5.50
N VAL A 233 -16.64 18.64 6.51
CA VAL A 233 -18.09 18.45 6.31
C VAL A 233 -18.64 19.61 5.50
N GLY A 234 -19.26 19.33 4.35
CA GLY A 234 -19.76 20.34 3.40
C GLY A 234 -18.84 20.60 2.20
N GLY A 235 -17.64 20.02 2.15
CA GLY A 235 -16.78 20.11 0.97
C GLY A 235 -15.30 19.77 1.21
N VAL A 236 -14.42 20.71 0.89
CA VAL A 236 -12.97 20.61 1.10
C VAL A 236 -12.43 21.95 1.61
N PRO A 237 -11.36 21.97 2.42
CA PRO A 237 -10.81 23.22 2.97
C PRO A 237 -9.92 23.99 1.99
N CYS A 238 -9.52 23.40 0.86
CA CYS A 238 -8.66 24.02 -0.14
C CYS A 238 -9.45 24.91 -1.12
N ALA A 239 -9.60 26.18 -0.77
CA ALA A 239 -10.22 27.18 -1.63
C ALA A 239 -9.46 27.31 -2.96
N ILE A 240 -10.19 27.61 -4.04
CA ILE A 240 -9.65 27.79 -5.39
C ILE A 240 -9.69 29.28 -5.73
N ASN A 241 -8.56 29.83 -6.17
CA ASN A 241 -8.48 31.16 -6.74
C ASN A 241 -7.46 31.19 -7.88
N MET A 242 -7.95 31.36 -9.11
CA MET A 242 -7.13 31.31 -10.32
C MET A 242 -6.54 32.67 -10.69
N GLU A 243 -7.16 33.77 -10.25
CA GLU A 243 -6.87 35.12 -10.73
C GLU A 243 -7.00 36.18 -9.62
N GLY A 244 -6.26 37.28 -9.74
CA GLY A 244 -6.36 38.41 -8.82
C GLY A 244 -5.59 38.26 -7.50
N ALA A 245 -5.83 39.20 -6.58
CA ALA A 245 -5.14 39.25 -5.29
C ALA A 245 -5.52 38.03 -4.43
N GLY A 246 -4.52 37.44 -3.75
CA GLY A 246 -4.71 36.25 -2.91
C GLY A 246 -4.69 34.91 -3.65
N ALA A 247 -4.50 34.89 -4.98
CA ALA A 247 -4.36 33.62 -5.72
C ALA A 247 -3.18 32.76 -5.24
N VAL A 248 -2.11 33.39 -4.74
CA VAL A 248 -0.95 32.69 -4.14
C VAL A 248 -1.28 31.99 -2.82
N GLU A 249 -2.38 32.35 -2.15
CA GLU A 249 -2.82 31.78 -0.86
C GLU A 249 -3.85 30.65 -1.04
N ALA A 250 -4.25 30.35 -2.28
CA ALA A 250 -5.28 29.37 -2.63
C ALA A 250 -4.75 28.38 -3.69
N ILE A 251 -5.58 27.42 -4.08
CA ILE A 251 -5.32 26.58 -5.26
C ILE A 251 -5.43 27.46 -6.51
N ASN A 252 -4.28 27.78 -7.10
CA ASN A 252 -4.13 28.48 -8.38
C ASN A 252 -3.55 27.55 -9.45
N MET A 253 -3.41 28.01 -10.69
CA MET A 253 -3.06 27.17 -11.85
C MET A 253 -1.72 26.41 -11.75
N GLU A 254 -0.78 26.87 -10.93
CA GLU A 254 0.47 26.13 -10.74
C GLU A 254 0.24 24.81 -9.97
N ARG A 255 -0.75 24.75 -9.07
CA ARG A 255 -1.08 23.53 -8.31
C ARG A 255 -1.69 22.42 -9.19
N PRO A 256 -2.73 22.64 -10.02
CA PRO A 256 -3.22 21.65 -10.98
C PRO A 256 -2.17 21.17 -11.99
N ASN A 257 -1.28 22.04 -12.46
CA ASN A 257 -0.19 21.62 -13.36
C ASN A 257 0.75 20.62 -12.69
N LEU A 258 1.12 20.87 -11.44
CA LEU A 258 1.90 19.93 -10.63
C LEU A 258 1.13 18.61 -10.44
N ILE A 259 -0.16 18.66 -10.13
CA ILE A 259 -1.00 17.46 -9.97
C ILE A 259 -1.08 16.65 -11.25
N SER A 260 -1.29 17.29 -12.41
CA SER A 260 -1.33 16.61 -13.70
C SER A 260 -0.03 15.85 -13.94
N SER A 261 1.12 16.48 -13.71
CA SER A 261 2.41 15.80 -13.85
C SER A 261 2.67 14.67 -12.84
N ILE A 262 2.04 14.72 -11.65
CA ILE A 262 2.07 13.58 -10.72
C ILE A 262 1.19 12.45 -11.27
N ILE A 263 -0.02 12.77 -11.74
CA ILE A 263 -0.96 11.78 -12.30
C ILE A 263 -0.35 11.08 -13.51
N ASP A 264 0.27 11.81 -14.43
CA ASP A 264 0.90 11.23 -15.61
C ASP A 264 2.01 10.23 -15.22
N ARG A 265 2.80 10.56 -14.18
CA ARG A 265 3.82 9.66 -13.63
C ARG A 265 3.22 8.45 -12.89
N CYS A 266 2.05 8.60 -12.26
CA CYS A 266 1.32 7.46 -11.68
C CYS A 266 0.76 6.53 -12.76
N ILE A 267 0.35 7.07 -13.91
CA ILE A 267 -0.19 6.27 -15.03
C ILE A 267 0.93 5.50 -15.74
N GLU A 268 2.10 6.11 -15.87
CA GLU A 268 3.27 5.50 -16.50
C GLU A 268 3.86 4.34 -15.68
N PHE A 269 3.75 4.42 -14.34
CA PHE A 269 4.28 3.42 -13.41
C PHE A 269 3.29 2.28 -13.16
#